data_AF-A0A290S3I7-F1
#
_entry.id   AF-A0A290S3I7-F1
#
_cell.length_a   1.000
_cell.length_b   1.000
_cell.length_c   1.000
_cell.angle_alpha   90.00
_cell.angle_beta   90.00
_cell.angle_gamma   90.00
#
_symmetry.space_group_name_H-M   'P 1'
#
loop_
_entity.id
_entity.type
_entity.pdbx_description
1 polymer ?
#
loop_
_entity_poly.entity_id
_entity_poly.type
_entity_poly.pdbx_seq_one_letter_code
_entity_poly.pdbx_strand_id
1 'polypeptide(L)'
;MVKVPQGVKTGDVNVKVKSVQAKNALLFTNRESGATVRFGDNGNLKDDIFTLTFNGASKQISLGQRKEEIFTSLTPGDYKVILTANDIPDGRGTYYVCFSDNITVLSGSSPVTAKTVLAKAGDTVSWNIKVGQATGKTISNCSQSAIQANSTNKVSILNNID
;
A
#
# COMPACT_ATOMS: atom_id res chain seq x y z
N MET A 1 1.92 28.18 8.49
CA MET A 1 1.60 26.77 8.21
C MET A 1 2.68 25.90 8.84
N VAL A 2 2.33 24.98 9.74
CA VAL A 2 3.30 24.08 10.39
C VAL A 2 3.35 22.78 9.56
N LYS A 3 4.53 22.38 9.10
CA LYS A 3 4.73 21.08 8.43
C LYS A 3 5.07 20.03 9.50
N VAL A 4 4.25 19.00 9.62
CA VAL A 4 4.52 17.86 10.51
C VAL A 4 5.49 16.91 9.79
N PRO A 5 6.65 16.56 10.38
CA PRO A 5 7.56 15.58 9.80
C PRO A 5 6.94 14.19 9.64
N GLN A 6 7.39 13.41 8.66
CA GLN A 6 7.01 11.99 8.56
C GLN A 6 7.47 11.22 9.82
N GLY A 7 6.60 10.36 10.35
CA GLY A 7 6.92 9.46 11.48
C GLY A 7 6.70 10.06 12.89
N VAL A 8 6.07 11.23 13.00
CA VAL A 8 5.72 11.83 14.29
C VAL A 8 4.75 10.95 15.08
N LYS A 9 5.02 10.76 16.38
CA LYS A 9 4.17 9.98 17.30
C LYS A 9 3.35 10.92 18.18
N THR A 10 2.14 10.49 18.54
CA THR A 10 1.38 11.09 19.66
C THR A 10 2.14 10.87 20.96
N GLY A 11 2.23 11.91 21.78
CA GLY A 11 2.91 11.83 23.08
C GLY A 11 3.44 13.18 23.56
N ASP A 12 4.33 13.11 24.55
CA ASP A 12 5.01 14.28 25.09
C ASP A 12 5.97 14.88 24.05
N VAL A 13 5.83 16.17 23.76
CA VAL A 13 6.85 16.95 23.09
C VAL A 13 7.89 17.33 24.13
N ASN A 14 9.10 16.83 23.93
CA ASN A 14 10.24 17.13 24.78
C ASN A 14 11.08 18.21 24.09
N VAL A 15 11.38 19.29 24.80
CA VAL A 15 12.35 20.30 24.37
C VAL A 15 13.55 20.22 25.30
N LYS A 16 14.74 20.07 24.72
CA LYS A 16 16.01 20.11 25.46
C LYS A 16 16.82 21.30 24.99
N VAL A 17 17.12 22.23 25.90
CA VAL A 17 18.04 23.34 25.66
C VAL A 17 19.18 23.21 26.66
N LYS A 18 20.39 22.90 26.15
CA LYS A 18 21.55 22.52 26.98
C LYS A 18 21.21 21.34 27.90
N SER A 19 21.30 21.53 29.22
CA SER A 19 21.02 20.54 30.27
C SER A 19 19.60 20.61 30.82
N VAL A 20 18.78 21.56 30.37
CA VAL A 20 17.38 21.67 30.82
C VAL A 20 16.47 20.92 29.83
N GLN A 21 15.67 20.01 30.36
CA GLN A 21 14.61 19.33 29.62
C GLN A 21 13.25 19.78 30.16
N ALA A 22 12.37 20.18 29.25
CA ALA A 22 10.98 20.50 29.54
C ALA A 22 10.06 19.62 28.70
N LYS A 23 8.91 19.28 29.26
CA LYS A 23 7.81 18.58 28.59
C LYS A 23 6.63 19.51 28.46
N ASN A 24 5.89 19.42 27.35
CA ASN A 24 4.60 20.08 27.23
C ASN A 24 3.60 19.51 28.26
N ALA A 25 2.76 20.37 28.84
CA ALA A 25 1.68 19.94 29.74
C ALA A 25 0.46 19.38 28.98
N LEU A 26 0.31 19.75 27.71
CA LEU A 26 -0.81 19.34 26.85
C LEU A 26 -0.36 18.25 25.88
N LEU A 27 -1.00 17.09 25.90
CA LEU A 27 -0.71 15.98 24.99
C LEU A 27 -0.70 16.46 23.53
N PHE A 28 0.43 16.30 22.85
CA PHE A 28 0.46 16.48 21.41
C PHE A 28 -0.19 15.25 20.78
N THR A 29 -1.34 15.47 20.15
CA THR A 29 -2.05 14.41 19.43
C THR A 29 -1.66 14.50 17.96
N ASN A 30 -0.85 13.55 17.49
CA ASN A 30 -0.76 13.33 16.06
C ASN A 30 -2.10 12.75 15.58
N ARG A 31 -2.84 13.54 14.81
CA ARG A 31 -4.09 13.09 14.20
C ARG A 31 -3.86 12.40 12.87
N GLU A 32 -2.65 12.47 12.31
CA GLU A 32 -2.27 11.85 11.06
C GLU A 32 -1.69 10.44 11.30
N SER A 33 -2.45 9.44 10.88
CA SER A 33 -2.04 8.07 10.59
C SER A 33 -1.49 7.98 9.17
N GLY A 34 -0.56 7.06 8.94
CA GLY A 34 -0.06 6.74 7.60
C GLY A 34 -0.74 5.48 7.07
N ALA A 35 -1.22 5.50 5.83
CA ALA A 35 -1.76 4.32 5.18
C ALA A 35 -1.01 4.05 3.88
N THR A 36 -0.48 2.83 3.72
CA THR A 36 0.18 2.39 2.49
C THR A 36 -0.66 1.33 1.81
N VAL A 37 -0.84 1.45 0.51
CA VAL A 37 -1.43 0.41 -0.34
C VAL A 37 -0.43 0.03 -1.41
N ARG A 38 -0.09 -1.25 -1.47
CA ARG A 38 0.69 -1.84 -2.57
C ARG A 38 -0.27 -2.56 -3.51
N PHE A 39 -0.10 -2.39 -4.79
CA PHE A 39 -0.93 -3.07 -5.78
C PHE A 39 -0.11 -3.39 -7.02
N GLY A 40 -0.63 -4.29 -7.85
CA GLY A 40 0.14 -4.75 -8.99
C GLY A 40 -0.61 -5.71 -9.89
N ASP A 41 -0.04 -5.89 -11.07
CA ASP A 41 -0.33 -6.98 -11.98
C ASP A 41 0.20 -8.30 -11.40
N ASN A 42 -0.65 -9.32 -11.47
CA ASN A 42 -0.42 -10.68 -10.98
C ASN A 42 -0.65 -11.76 -12.05
N GLY A 43 -0.70 -11.36 -13.33
CA GLY A 43 -0.75 -12.26 -14.48
C GLY A 43 0.61 -12.88 -14.80
N ASN A 44 0.64 -13.72 -15.83
CA ASN A 44 1.90 -14.33 -16.30
C ASN A 44 2.74 -13.35 -17.15
N LEU A 45 2.09 -12.43 -17.86
CA LEU A 45 2.71 -11.37 -18.65
C LEU A 45 2.68 -10.05 -17.87
N LYS A 46 3.60 -9.11 -18.17
CA LYS A 46 3.73 -7.80 -17.49
C LYS A 46 3.09 -6.69 -18.32
N ASP A 47 1.84 -6.88 -18.69
CA ASP A 47 1.13 -6.12 -19.71
C ASP A 47 -0.16 -5.47 -19.22
N ASP A 48 -0.68 -5.88 -18.07
CA ASP A 48 -1.85 -5.24 -17.46
C ASP A 48 -1.49 -3.90 -16.78
N ILE A 49 -2.25 -2.86 -17.07
CA ILE A 49 -2.10 -1.53 -16.47
C ILE A 49 -3.28 -1.25 -15.55
N PHE A 50 -2.99 -1.03 -14.26
CA PHE A 50 -3.98 -0.62 -13.27
C PHE A 50 -3.66 0.73 -12.64
N THR A 51 -4.71 1.48 -12.26
CA THR A 51 -4.64 2.66 -11.39
C THR A 51 -5.33 2.39 -10.08
N LEU A 52 -4.64 2.63 -8.96
CA LEU A 52 -5.23 2.63 -7.63
C LEU A 52 -5.48 4.07 -7.17
N THR A 53 -6.71 4.34 -6.74
CA THR A 53 -7.14 5.61 -6.15
C THR A 53 -7.48 5.39 -4.68
N PHE A 54 -6.91 6.24 -3.83
CA PHE A 54 -7.09 6.21 -2.39
C PHE A 54 -7.06 7.63 -1.81
N ASN A 55 -8.15 8.04 -1.17
CA ASN A 55 -8.30 9.36 -0.55
C ASN A 55 -7.88 10.53 -1.48
N GLY A 56 -8.39 10.52 -2.71
CA GLY A 56 -8.10 11.55 -3.71
C GLY A 56 -6.70 11.50 -4.34
N ALA A 57 -5.80 10.67 -3.82
CA ALA A 57 -4.51 10.38 -4.45
C ALA A 57 -4.66 9.17 -5.38
N SER A 58 -3.94 9.17 -6.50
CA SER A 58 -3.94 8.08 -7.47
C SER A 58 -2.53 7.70 -7.89
N LYS A 59 -2.29 6.41 -8.11
CA LYS A 59 -1.03 5.88 -8.64
C LYS A 59 -1.35 4.85 -9.71
N GLN A 60 -0.64 4.90 -10.84
CA GLN A 60 -0.76 3.96 -11.94
C GLN A 60 0.51 3.12 -12.05
N ILE A 61 0.36 1.85 -12.39
CA ILE A 61 1.47 0.96 -12.75
C ILE A 61 2.01 1.38 -14.13
N SER A 62 3.33 1.52 -14.23
CA SER A 62 3.97 1.76 -15.54
C SER A 62 4.06 0.47 -16.34
N LEU A 63 3.96 0.55 -17.67
CA LEU A 63 4.07 -0.62 -18.55
C LEU A 63 5.34 -1.43 -18.25
N GLY A 64 5.21 -2.76 -18.17
CA GLY A 64 6.30 -3.67 -17.83
C GLY A 64 6.63 -3.76 -16.33
N GLN A 65 5.96 -2.98 -15.46
CA GLN A 65 6.11 -3.07 -14.01
C GLN A 65 5.08 -4.02 -13.39
N ARG A 66 5.49 -4.73 -12.34
CA ARG A 66 4.61 -5.65 -11.59
C ARG A 66 3.90 -5.00 -10.41
N LYS A 67 4.37 -3.84 -9.95
CA LYS A 67 3.91 -3.27 -8.68
C LYS A 67 4.12 -1.78 -8.58
N GLU A 68 3.24 -1.16 -7.79
CA GLU A 68 3.35 0.21 -7.31
C GLU A 68 2.88 0.31 -5.87
N GLU A 69 3.27 1.40 -5.21
CA GLU A 69 2.82 1.75 -3.87
C GLU A 69 2.31 3.18 -3.82
N ILE A 70 1.24 3.38 -3.06
CA ILE A 70 0.74 4.70 -2.70
C ILE A 70 0.73 4.83 -1.18
N PHE A 71 1.26 5.95 -0.70
CA PHE A 71 1.19 6.34 0.70
C PHE A 71 0.33 7.59 0.82
N THR A 72 -0.58 7.59 1.79
CA THR A 72 -1.38 8.77 2.12
C THR A 72 -1.34 9.05 3.62
N SER A 73 -1.20 10.32 3.99
CA SER A 73 -1.39 10.80 5.37
C SER A 73 -2.88 11.02 5.60
N LEU A 74 -3.45 10.34 6.60
CA LEU A 74 -4.89 10.25 6.84
C LEU A 74 -5.20 10.35 8.32
N THR A 75 -6.37 10.86 8.69
CA THR A 75 -6.88 10.59 10.03
C THR A 75 -7.32 9.12 10.16
N PRO A 76 -7.32 8.52 11.35
CA PRO A 76 -8.01 7.24 11.53
C PRO A 76 -9.50 7.40 11.20
N GLY A 77 -10.06 6.40 10.55
CA GLY A 77 -11.44 6.46 10.06
C GLY A 77 -11.69 5.46 8.95
N ASP A 78 -12.88 5.56 8.35
CA ASP A 78 -13.32 4.66 7.31
C ASP A 78 -13.11 5.32 5.93
N TYR A 79 -12.56 4.58 4.98
CA TYR A 79 -12.15 5.06 3.66
C TYR A 79 -12.52 4.07 2.56
N LYS A 80 -12.51 4.54 1.31
CA LYS A 80 -12.67 3.72 0.12
C LYS A 80 -11.38 3.70 -0.71
N VAL A 81 -10.99 2.51 -1.16
CA VAL A 81 -9.90 2.28 -2.11
C VAL A 81 -10.51 1.71 -3.38
N ILE A 82 -10.09 2.21 -4.54
CA ILE A 82 -10.60 1.78 -5.85
C ILE A 82 -9.41 1.42 -6.72
N LEU A 83 -9.42 0.23 -7.32
CA LEU A 83 -8.52 -0.16 -8.39
C LEU A 83 -9.30 -0.17 -9.70
N THR A 84 -8.74 0.44 -10.74
CA THR A 84 -9.31 0.53 -12.08
C THR A 84 -8.36 -0.12 -13.07
N ALA A 85 -8.85 -0.99 -13.94
CA ALA A 85 -8.12 -1.45 -15.11
C ALA A 85 -8.08 -0.33 -16.16
N ASN A 86 -6.89 0.06 -16.62
CA ASN A 86 -6.74 1.04 -17.69
C ASN A 86 -6.45 0.38 -19.04
N ASP A 87 -5.65 -0.69 -19.04
CA ASP A 87 -5.33 -1.47 -20.23
C ASP A 87 -5.13 -2.94 -19.87
N ILE A 88 -5.74 -3.83 -20.63
CA ILE A 88 -5.79 -5.29 -20.42
C ILE A 88 -5.70 -5.98 -21.79
N PRO A 89 -4.49 -6.09 -22.37
CA PRO A 89 -4.33 -6.47 -23.78
C PRO A 89 -4.84 -7.88 -24.13
N ASP A 90 -4.75 -8.81 -23.19
CA ASP A 90 -5.18 -10.21 -23.37
C ASP A 90 -6.61 -10.48 -22.85
N GLY A 91 -7.30 -9.44 -22.37
CA GLY A 91 -8.63 -9.52 -21.78
C GLY A 91 -8.68 -10.23 -20.42
N ARG A 92 -7.54 -10.44 -19.75
CA ARG A 92 -7.43 -11.18 -18.48
C ARG A 92 -6.60 -10.46 -17.43
N GLY A 93 -7.11 -9.29 -17.03
CA GLY A 93 -6.52 -8.41 -16.05
C GLY A 93 -6.42 -9.03 -14.67
N THR A 94 -5.27 -9.55 -14.28
CA THR A 94 -5.11 -10.21 -12.98
C THR A 94 -4.35 -9.29 -12.04
N TYR A 95 -4.93 -8.96 -10.89
CA TYR A 95 -4.31 -8.03 -9.94
C TYR A 95 -4.12 -8.61 -8.54
N TYR A 96 -3.28 -7.92 -7.76
CA TYR A 96 -3.24 -8.02 -6.31
C TYR A 96 -3.26 -6.63 -5.66
N VAL A 97 -3.74 -6.56 -4.43
CA VAL A 97 -3.71 -5.38 -3.57
C VAL A 97 -3.34 -5.83 -2.16
N CYS A 98 -2.46 -5.11 -1.49
CA CYS A 98 -2.03 -5.33 -0.11
C CYS A 98 -2.10 -4.01 0.67
N PHE A 99 -2.56 -4.08 1.91
CA PHE A 99 -2.76 -2.93 2.78
C PHE A 99 -1.75 -2.94 3.94
N SER A 100 -1.36 -1.77 4.43
CA SER A 100 -0.53 -1.67 5.63
C SER A 100 -1.24 -2.26 6.86
N ASP A 101 -0.45 -2.68 7.85
CA ASP A 101 -0.92 -3.46 9.01
C ASP A 101 -1.95 -2.72 9.88
N ASN A 102 -2.03 -1.40 9.75
CA ASN A 102 -3.02 -0.57 10.44
C ASN A 102 -4.37 -0.47 9.71
N ILE A 103 -4.54 -1.15 8.58
CA ILE A 103 -5.77 -1.14 7.79
C ILE A 103 -6.54 -2.44 8.03
N THR A 104 -7.81 -2.30 8.41
CA THR A 104 -8.77 -3.40 8.44
C THR A 104 -9.69 -3.29 7.24
N VAL A 105 -9.84 -4.34 6.44
CA VAL A 105 -10.81 -4.36 5.34
C VAL A 105 -12.20 -4.64 5.93
N LEU A 106 -13.14 -3.71 5.74
CA LEU A 106 -14.51 -3.81 6.25
C LEU A 106 -15.41 -4.57 5.27
N SER A 107 -15.28 -4.29 3.98
CA SER A 107 -16.00 -4.95 2.89
C SER A 107 -15.28 -4.72 1.56
N GLY A 108 -15.57 -5.56 0.56
CA GLY A 108 -14.96 -5.49 -0.77
C GLY A 108 -15.07 -6.82 -1.51
N SER A 109 -14.92 -6.77 -2.83
CA SER A 109 -15.39 -7.84 -3.72
C SER A 109 -14.51 -9.10 -3.79
N SER A 110 -13.33 -9.14 -3.17
CA SER A 110 -12.41 -10.29 -3.26
C SER A 110 -11.21 -10.13 -2.30
N PRO A 111 -10.60 -11.22 -1.78
CA PRO A 111 -9.45 -11.14 -0.89
C PRO A 111 -8.28 -10.37 -1.49
N VAL A 112 -7.53 -9.70 -0.60
CA VAL A 112 -6.12 -9.38 -0.81
C VAL A 112 -5.43 -10.69 -1.21
N THR A 113 -4.80 -10.70 -2.38
CA THR A 113 -4.14 -11.84 -3.06
C THR A 113 -4.99 -12.57 -4.14
N ALA A 114 -4.73 -12.17 -5.39
CA ALA A 114 -4.47 -13.07 -6.51
C ALA A 114 -5.57 -14.04 -6.97
N LYS A 115 -6.62 -13.53 -7.63
CA LYS A 115 -7.29 -14.19 -8.79
C LYS A 115 -8.54 -13.48 -9.31
N THR A 116 -8.71 -12.19 -9.05
CA THR A 116 -9.88 -11.49 -9.61
C THR A 116 -9.49 -10.94 -10.96
N VAL A 117 -10.31 -11.26 -11.97
CA VAL A 117 -10.08 -10.87 -13.35
C VAL A 117 -10.90 -9.61 -13.65
N LEU A 118 -10.23 -8.57 -14.13
CA LEU A 118 -10.85 -7.45 -14.83
C LEU A 118 -10.71 -7.72 -16.33
N ALA A 119 -11.83 -7.73 -17.04
CA ALA A 119 -11.85 -8.21 -18.41
C ALA A 119 -11.48 -7.11 -19.42
N LYS A 120 -11.63 -5.83 -19.04
CA LYS A 120 -11.41 -4.70 -19.93
C LYS A 120 -11.05 -3.42 -19.17
N ALA A 121 -10.55 -2.45 -19.94
CA ALA A 121 -10.37 -1.08 -19.48
C ALA A 121 -11.69 -0.48 -18.94
N GLY A 122 -11.60 0.23 -17.82
CA GLY A 122 -12.71 0.82 -17.09
C GLY A 122 -13.36 -0.10 -16.04
N ASP A 123 -13.04 -1.40 -16.03
CA ASP A 123 -13.51 -2.29 -14.96
C ASP A 123 -12.88 -1.87 -13.62
N THR A 124 -13.67 -1.91 -12.54
CA THR A 124 -13.22 -1.46 -11.21
C THR A 124 -13.53 -2.48 -10.13
N VAL A 125 -12.68 -2.47 -9.10
CA VAL A 125 -12.90 -3.15 -7.83
C VAL A 125 -12.66 -2.17 -6.71
N SER A 126 -13.35 -2.36 -5.58
CA SER A 126 -13.19 -1.46 -4.45
C SER A 126 -13.28 -2.15 -3.11
N TRP A 127 -12.65 -1.53 -2.13
CA TRP A 127 -12.64 -1.95 -0.74
C TRP A 127 -13.02 -0.78 0.14
N ASN A 128 -13.95 -1.03 1.05
CA ASN A 128 -14.17 -0.16 2.20
C ASN A 128 -13.24 -0.64 3.30
N ILE A 129 -12.44 0.27 3.84
CA ILE A 129 -11.40 -0.03 4.81
C ILE A 129 -11.54 0.87 6.02
N LYS A 130 -11.02 0.43 7.16
CA LYS A 130 -10.83 1.22 8.36
C LYS A 130 -9.34 1.41 8.60
N VAL A 131 -8.89 2.65 8.60
CA VAL A 131 -7.53 3.04 8.96
C VAL A 131 -7.47 3.26 10.46
N GLY A 132 -6.67 2.45 11.15
CA GLY A 132 -6.36 2.61 12.57
C GLY A 132 -5.26 3.64 12.81
N GLN A 133 -5.02 3.96 14.09
CA GLN A 133 -3.91 4.81 14.52
C GLN A 133 -2.58 4.07 14.35
N ALA A 134 -1.75 4.48 13.38
CA ALA A 134 -0.37 4.00 13.29
C ALA A 134 0.53 4.99 12.55
N THR A 135 1.81 4.96 12.91
CA THR A 135 2.88 5.74 12.24
C THR A 135 3.57 4.96 11.12
N GLY A 136 3.15 3.72 10.86
CA GLY A 136 3.89 2.74 10.07
C GLY A 136 3.34 2.50 8.66
N LYS A 137 4.26 2.35 7.70
CA LYS A 137 4.03 1.96 6.30
C LYS A 137 4.10 0.45 6.08
N THR A 138 4.19 -0.34 7.16
CA THR A 138 4.51 -1.76 7.08
C THR A 138 3.35 -2.52 6.48
N ILE A 139 3.66 -3.33 5.47
CA ILE A 139 2.76 -4.32 4.90
C ILE A 139 3.38 -5.68 5.23
N SER A 140 2.90 -6.34 6.28
CA SER A 140 3.39 -7.65 6.71
C SER A 140 2.60 -8.82 6.13
N ASN A 141 1.34 -8.57 5.74
CA ASN A 141 0.37 -9.58 5.32
C ASN A 141 0.36 -9.88 3.81
N CYS A 142 1.30 -9.31 3.06
CA CYS A 142 1.37 -9.49 1.61
C CYS A 142 2.22 -10.73 1.29
N SER A 143 1.56 -11.90 1.25
CA SER A 143 2.26 -13.15 0.98
C SER A 143 2.88 -13.15 -0.42
N GLN A 144 4.21 -13.14 -0.48
CA GLN A 144 4.98 -13.24 -1.73
C GLN A 144 4.67 -14.53 -2.49
N SER A 145 4.25 -15.61 -1.82
CA SER A 145 3.88 -16.85 -2.50
C SER A 145 2.59 -16.75 -3.31
N ALA A 146 1.74 -15.75 -3.02
CA ALA A 146 0.50 -15.49 -3.76
C ALA A 146 0.68 -14.41 -4.83
N ILE A 147 1.84 -13.75 -4.89
CA ILE A 147 2.16 -12.72 -5.87
C ILE A 147 3.18 -13.29 -6.85
N GLN A 148 2.92 -13.17 -8.14
CA GLN A 148 3.90 -13.52 -9.17
C GLN A 148 5.20 -12.76 -8.88
N ALA A 149 6.24 -13.50 -8.47
CA ALA A 149 7.51 -12.90 -8.13
C ALA A 149 8.02 -12.11 -9.34
N ASN A 150 8.58 -10.93 -9.08
CA ASN A 150 9.47 -10.31 -10.06
C ASN A 150 10.55 -11.36 -10.34
N SER A 151 10.66 -11.81 -11.59
CA SER A 151 11.66 -12.79 -12.04
C SER A 151 13.07 -12.20 -11.93
N THR A 152 13.56 -12.00 -10.72
CA THR A 152 14.87 -11.39 -10.44
C THR A 152 15.58 -12.04 -9.26
N ASN A 153 15.34 -13.33 -9.00
CA ASN A 153 16.24 -14.17 -8.21
C ASN A 153 16.05 -15.66 -8.56
N LYS A 154 16.47 -16.03 -9.77
CA LYS A 154 17.06 -17.36 -9.97
C LYS A 154 18.58 -17.16 -9.92
N VAL A 155 19.14 -16.99 -8.74
CA VAL A 155 20.55 -17.35 -8.54
C VAL A 155 20.54 -18.86 -8.41
N SER A 156 20.67 -19.53 -9.55
CA SER A 156 21.01 -20.94 -9.60
C SER A 156 22.43 -21.05 -9.07
N ILE A 157 22.60 -21.32 -7.78
CA ILE A 157 23.88 -21.84 -7.29
C ILE A 157 23.91 -23.30 -7.76
N LEU A 158 24.41 -23.50 -8.99
CA LEU A 158 24.96 -24.79 -9.40
C LEU A 158 26.24 -24.95 -8.58
N ASN A 159 26.14 -25.62 -7.43
CA ASN A 159 27.29 -26.27 -6.83
C ASN A 159 27.63 -27.46 -7.73
N ASN A 160 28.40 -27.20 -8.79
CA ASN A 160 29.14 -28.26 -9.45
C ASN A 160 30.39 -28.54 -8.62
N ILE A 161 30.41 -29.78 -8.17
CA ILE A 161 31.55 -30.55 -7.71
C ILE A 161 32.61 -30.51 -8.81
N ASP A 162 33.85 -30.18 -8.44
CA ASP A 162 35.08 -30.90 -8.76
C ASP A 162 36.13 -30.59 -7.68
#